data_AF-M1CW60-F1
#
_entry.id   AF-M1CW60-F1
#
_cell.length_a   1.000
_cell.length_b   1.000
_cell.length_c   1.000
_cell.angle_alpha   90.00
_cell.angle_beta   90.00
_cell.angle_gamma   90.00
#
_symmetry.space_group_name_H-M   'P 1'
#
loop_
_entity.id
_entity.type
_entity.pdbx_description
1 polymer ?
#
loop_
_entity_poly.entity_id
_entity_poly.type
_entity_poly.pdbx_seq_one_letter_code
_entity_poly.pdbx_strand_id
1 'polypeptide(L)'
;MVELKLLRSVIYVSFGCEVGPSLEEYPQLANALEATNHPFIWVIEAGSGRHGPPLALFGGGQQEEGYYPHGLEERVGNRGLIIKGWAPQLLILSHPLTDGFLSHCGWNSTMEAIGTWRPKFGMAN
;
A
#
# COMPACT_ATOMS: atom_id res chain seq x y z
N MET A 1 2.58 -28.30 -14.38
CA MET A 1 2.05 -27.17 -13.59
C MET A 1 3.11 -26.08 -13.45
N VAL A 2 3.65 -25.62 -14.58
CA VAL A 2 4.79 -24.68 -14.65
C VAL A 2 4.37 -23.50 -15.51
N GLU A 3 3.26 -22.83 -15.18
CA GLU A 3 2.82 -21.66 -15.97
C GLU A 3 1.84 -20.76 -15.22
N LEU A 4 2.13 -20.44 -13.96
CA LEU A 4 1.43 -19.36 -13.24
C LEU A 4 2.37 -18.34 -12.61
N LYS A 5 3.70 -18.57 -12.65
CA LYS A 5 4.72 -17.68 -12.09
C LYS A 5 5.07 -16.47 -12.97
N LEU A 6 4.42 -16.32 -14.14
CA LEU A 6 4.64 -15.21 -15.07
C LEU A 6 3.66 -14.04 -14.89
N LEU A 7 2.64 -14.19 -14.05
CA LEU A 7 1.83 -13.04 -13.68
C LEU A 7 2.64 -12.20 -12.70
N ARG A 8 3.05 -10.99 -13.11
CA ARG A 8 3.84 -10.12 -12.25
C ARG A 8 3.06 -9.86 -10.96
N SER A 9 3.58 -10.39 -9.87
CA SER A 9 3.08 -10.15 -8.53
C SER A 9 3.14 -8.65 -8.22
N VAL A 10 2.07 -8.14 -7.61
CA VAL A 10 1.90 -6.73 -7.22
C VAL A 10 2.08 -6.62 -5.71
N ILE A 11 2.89 -5.66 -5.31
CA ILE A 11 3.05 -5.25 -3.91
C ILE A 11 1.98 -4.21 -3.60
N TYR A 12 1.10 -4.50 -2.64
CA TYR A 12 0.18 -3.51 -2.11
C TYR A 12 0.81 -2.80 -0.91
N VAL A 13 0.75 -1.47 -0.88
CA VAL A 13 1.28 -0.63 0.20
C VAL A 13 0.16 0.27 0.69
N SER A 14 -0.21 0.13 1.96
CA SER A 14 -1.23 0.96 2.60
C SER A 14 -1.00 1.02 4.10
N PHE A 15 -0.94 2.23 4.64
CA PHE A 15 -0.70 2.46 6.06
C PHE A 15 -1.97 2.86 6.84
N GLY A 16 -3.15 2.91 6.22
CA GLY A 16 -4.37 3.25 6.95
C GLY A 16 -4.32 4.62 7.63
N CYS A 17 -5.29 4.85 8.52
CA CYS A 17 -5.54 6.14 9.17
C CYS A 17 -4.91 6.29 10.57
N GLU A 18 -4.26 5.25 11.09
CA GLU A 18 -3.78 5.23 12.47
C GLU A 18 -2.32 5.69 12.60
N VAL A 19 -1.39 5.02 11.89
CA VAL A 19 0.05 5.33 11.95
C VAL A 19 0.67 5.07 10.57
N GLY A 20 1.15 6.12 9.92
CA GLY A 20 1.91 6.03 8.66
C GLY A 20 3.37 6.48 8.82
N PRO A 21 4.18 6.32 7.77
CA PRO A 21 5.52 6.90 7.71
C PRO A 21 5.48 8.41 7.99
N SER A 22 6.56 8.95 8.55
CA SER A 22 6.76 10.39 8.66
C SER A 22 7.04 11.02 7.29
N LEU A 23 6.85 12.35 7.16
CA LEU A 23 7.24 13.09 5.94
C LEU A 23 8.70 12.87 5.54
N GLU A 24 9.57 12.56 6.51
CA GLU A 24 10.98 12.27 6.27
C GLU A 24 11.24 10.84 5.80
N GLU A 25 10.31 9.90 5.94
CA GLU A 25 10.46 8.48 5.53
C GLU A 25 9.76 8.16 4.20
N TYR A 26 8.72 8.94 3.86
CA TYR A 26 7.99 8.83 2.60
C TYR A 26 8.90 8.87 1.35
N PRO A 27 9.91 9.77 1.25
CA PRO A 27 10.84 9.78 0.13
C PRO A 27 11.66 8.48 0.00
N GLN A 28 12.03 7.84 1.10
CA GLN A 28 12.82 6.62 1.15
C GLN A 28 11.97 5.45 0.68
N LEU A 29 10.70 5.42 1.09
CA LEU A 29 9.74 4.45 0.58
C LEU A 29 9.51 4.62 -0.93
N ALA A 30 9.34 5.86 -1.41
CA ALA A 30 9.24 6.16 -2.83
C ALA A 30 10.46 5.65 -3.61
N ASN A 31 11.67 5.93 -3.12
CA ASN A 31 12.93 5.47 -3.73
C ASN A 31 13.05 3.94 -3.69
N ALA A 32 12.62 3.30 -2.60
CA ALA A 32 12.63 1.85 -2.48
C ALA A 32 11.67 1.21 -3.50
N LEU A 33 10.44 1.72 -3.63
CA LEU A 33 9.47 1.23 -4.62
C LEU A 33 9.98 1.37 -6.05
N GLU A 34 10.63 2.49 -6.36
CA GLU A 34 11.29 2.70 -7.64
C GLU A 34 12.40 1.65 -7.88
N ALA A 35 13.30 1.48 -6.91
CA ALA A 35 14.46 0.60 -7.00
C ALA A 35 14.12 -0.90 -7.06
N THR A 36 13.01 -1.32 -6.43
CA THR A 36 12.60 -2.73 -6.42
C THR A 36 12.26 -3.27 -7.82
N ASN A 37 11.93 -2.38 -8.76
CA ASN A 37 11.46 -2.73 -10.10
C ASN A 37 10.25 -3.70 -10.14
N HIS A 38 9.54 -3.84 -9.02
CA HIS A 38 8.32 -4.65 -8.90
C HIS A 38 7.08 -3.78 -9.19
N PRO A 39 5.99 -4.36 -9.72
CA PRO A 39 4.72 -3.67 -9.76
C PRO A 39 4.18 -3.40 -8.36
N PHE A 40 3.59 -2.23 -8.14
CA PHE A 40 3.03 -1.87 -6.85
C PHE A 40 1.76 -1.03 -6.97
N ILE A 41 0.93 -1.11 -5.94
CA ILE A 41 -0.17 -0.19 -5.67
C ILE A 41 0.15 0.48 -4.33
N TRP A 42 0.27 1.80 -4.31
CA TRP A 42 0.55 2.56 -3.09
C TRP A 42 -0.58 3.54 -2.80
N VAL A 43 -1.25 3.33 -1.67
CA VAL A 43 -2.31 4.22 -1.18
C VAL A 43 -1.69 5.21 -0.20
N ILE A 44 -1.91 6.50 -0.47
CA ILE A 44 -1.42 7.61 0.34
C ILE A 44 -2.63 8.39 0.85
N GLU A 45 -2.86 8.34 2.15
CA GLU A 45 -4.02 8.99 2.77
C GLU A 45 -3.88 10.51 2.85
N ALA A 46 -5.02 11.19 2.98
CA ALA A 46 -5.05 12.63 3.27
C ALA A 46 -4.45 12.90 4.65
N GLY A 47 -3.65 13.96 4.78
CA GLY A 47 -2.89 14.23 6.02
C GLY A 47 -1.71 13.28 6.29
N SER A 48 -1.33 12.43 5.32
CA SER A 48 -0.15 11.56 5.42
C SER A 48 1.13 12.32 5.77
N GLY A 49 1.96 11.72 6.62
CA GLY A 49 3.26 12.25 7.04
C GLY A 49 3.22 13.08 8.33
N ARG A 50 2.03 13.34 8.87
CA ARG A 50 1.86 13.97 10.18
C ARG A 50 1.75 12.92 11.29
N HIS A 51 2.29 13.25 12.46
CA HIS A 51 2.13 12.45 13.66
C HIS A 51 0.81 12.81 14.35
N GLY A 52 -0.04 11.82 14.60
CA GLY A 52 -1.28 11.97 15.36
C GLY A 52 -2.53 11.52 14.60
N PRO A 53 -3.66 11.32 15.31
CA PRO A 53 -4.92 10.90 14.69
C PRO A 53 -5.39 11.95 13.66
N PRO A 54 -6.01 11.52 12.54
CA PRO A 54 -6.51 12.43 11.52
C PRO A 54 -7.43 13.50 12.12
N LEU A 55 -7.19 14.78 11.82
CA LEU A 55 -8.06 15.89 12.27
C LEU A 55 -9.51 15.75 11.78
N ALA A 56 -9.73 14.92 10.75
CA ALA A 56 -11.05 14.50 10.29
C ALA A 56 -11.87 13.78 11.38
N LEU A 57 -11.25 13.09 12.34
CA LEU A 57 -11.92 12.50 13.51
C LEU A 57 -12.40 13.55 14.52
N PHE A 58 -11.92 14.79 14.42
CA PHE A 58 -12.26 15.90 15.32
C PHE A 58 -13.11 16.99 14.64
N GLY A 59 -13.69 16.72 13.46
CA GLY A 59 -14.64 17.63 12.80
C GLY A 59 -14.03 18.85 12.11
N GLY A 60 -12.71 18.87 11.89
CA GLY A 60 -12.03 19.94 11.16
C GLY A 60 -12.16 19.77 9.64
N GLY A 61 -12.98 20.61 8.99
CA GLY A 61 -13.24 20.59 7.55
C GLY A 61 -12.12 21.12 6.65
N GLN A 62 -10.86 21.15 7.11
CA GLN A 62 -9.73 21.49 6.25
C GLN A 62 -9.14 20.20 5.66
N GLN A 63 -9.23 20.08 4.34
CA GLN A 63 -8.59 19.01 3.60
C GLN A 63 -7.08 19.15 3.79
N GLU A 64 -6.51 18.36 4.70
CA GLU A 64 -5.08 18.44 4.99
C GLU A 64 -4.28 17.92 3.79
N GLU A 65 -3.45 18.79 3.22
CA GLU A 65 -2.44 18.39 2.23
C GLU A 65 -1.44 17.44 2.91
N GLY A 66 -1.44 16.18 2.48
CA GLY A 66 -0.50 15.16 2.91
C GLY A 66 0.71 15.04 1.96
N TYR A 67 1.52 14.02 2.16
CA TYR A 67 2.64 13.71 1.28
C TYR A 67 2.18 13.42 -0.16
N TYR A 68 2.98 13.85 -1.13
CA TYR A 68 2.84 13.43 -2.52
C TYR A 68 4.21 13.13 -3.17
N PRO A 69 4.42 11.93 -3.75
CA PRO A 69 5.69 11.57 -4.39
C PRO A 69 5.77 12.17 -5.80
N HIS A 70 6.07 13.47 -5.89
CA HIS A 70 6.20 14.17 -7.16
C HIS A 70 7.18 13.46 -8.12
N GLY A 71 6.75 13.28 -9.37
CA GLY A 71 7.52 12.62 -10.43
C GLY A 71 7.70 11.11 -10.28
N LEU A 72 7.21 10.47 -9.21
CA LEU A 72 7.36 9.02 -9.04
C LEU A 72 6.57 8.26 -10.12
N GLU A 73 5.36 8.70 -10.45
CA GLU A 73 4.52 8.11 -11.51
C GLU A 73 5.23 8.04 -12.86
N GLU A 74 5.98 9.10 -13.22
CA GLU A 74 6.77 9.17 -14.44
C GLU A 74 7.96 8.20 -14.41
N ARG A 75 8.64 8.10 -13.26
CA ARG A 75 9.81 7.22 -13.08
C ARG A 75 9.45 5.73 -13.08
N VAL A 76 8.28 5.37 -12.54
CA VAL A 76 7.83 3.97 -12.45
C VAL A 76 6.98 3.53 -13.64
N GLY A 77 6.38 4.47 -14.37
CA GLY A 77 5.52 4.19 -15.51
C GLY A 77 4.36 3.26 -15.14
N ASN A 78 4.09 2.28 -15.99
CA ASN A 78 2.98 1.33 -15.80
C ASN A 78 3.20 0.30 -14.67
N ARG A 79 4.32 0.35 -13.95
CA ARG A 79 4.58 -0.54 -12.81
C ARG A 79 3.99 -0.03 -11.51
N GLY A 80 3.81 1.29 -11.36
CA GLY A 80 3.30 1.88 -10.13
C GLY A 80 1.93 2.51 -10.32
N LEU A 81 1.01 2.21 -9.39
CA LEU A 81 -0.25 2.93 -9.25
C LEU A 81 -0.26 3.64 -7.90
N ILE A 82 -0.36 4.96 -7.90
CA ILE A 82 -0.46 5.77 -6.68
C ILE A 82 -1.90 6.23 -6.53
N ILE A 83 -2.52 5.92 -5.39
CA ILE A 83 -3.91 6.29 -5.08
C ILE A 83 -3.88 7.29 -3.93
N LYS A 84 -4.45 8.48 -4.15
CA LYS A 84 -4.66 9.47 -3.08
C LYS A 84 -5.97 9.21 -2.36
N GLY A 85 -5.94 9.27 -1.03
CA GLY A 85 -7.12 9.08 -0.20
C GLY A 85 -7.42 7.60 0.03
N TRP A 86 -8.60 7.14 -0.40
CA TRP A 86 -9.10 5.82 -0.08
C TRP A 86 -9.02 4.84 -1.24
N ALA A 87 -8.78 3.56 -0.93
CA ALA A 87 -8.85 2.46 -1.88
C ALA A 87 -9.58 1.27 -1.26
N PRO A 88 -10.25 0.42 -2.07
CA PRO A 88 -10.94 -0.77 -1.57
C PRO A 88 -9.93 -1.87 -1.18
N GLN A 89 -9.32 -1.74 0.00
CA GLN A 89 -8.25 -2.61 0.51
C GLN A 89 -8.56 -4.10 0.38
N LEU A 90 -9.75 -4.52 0.82
CA LEU A 90 -10.17 -5.94 0.73
C LEU A 90 -10.19 -6.46 -0.70
N LEU A 91 -10.62 -5.64 -1.67
CA LEU A 91 -10.65 -6.03 -3.08
C LEU A 91 -9.23 -6.16 -3.65
N ILE A 92 -8.33 -5.24 -3.28
CA ILE A 92 -6.93 -5.28 -3.70
C ILE A 92 -6.23 -6.51 -3.12
N LEU A 93 -6.41 -6.79 -1.83
CA LEU A 93 -5.84 -7.95 -1.15
C LEU A 93 -6.39 -9.28 -1.69
N SER A 94 -7.66 -9.32 -2.11
CA SER A 94 -8.28 -10.52 -2.68
C SER A 94 -7.85 -10.81 -4.12
N HIS A 95 -7.16 -9.88 -4.78
CA HIS A 95 -6.80 -10.03 -6.19
C HIS A 95 -5.70 -11.11 -6.37
N PRO A 96 -5.81 -12.03 -7.35
CA PRO A 96 -4.86 -13.15 -7.51
C PRO A 96 -3.39 -12.76 -7.70
N LEU A 97 -3.15 -11.54 -8.18
CA LEU A 97 -1.82 -10.98 -8.43
C LEU A 97 -1.21 -10.28 -7.22
N THR A 98 -1.98 -10.02 -6.17
CA THR A 98 -1.46 -9.42 -4.95
C THR A 98 -0.77 -10.50 -4.14
N ASP A 99 0.56 -10.42 -4.01
CA ASP A 99 1.39 -11.43 -3.34
C ASP A 99 2.22 -10.83 -2.19
N GLY A 100 2.11 -9.52 -1.97
CA GLY A 100 2.77 -8.81 -0.89
C GLY A 100 1.91 -7.66 -0.38
N PHE A 101 1.88 -7.48 0.93
CA PHE A 101 1.20 -6.37 1.58
C PHE A 101 2.13 -5.72 2.60
N LEU A 102 2.47 -4.45 2.38
CA LEU A 102 3.20 -3.61 3.33
C LEU A 102 2.20 -2.73 4.08
N SER A 103 2.15 -2.88 5.39
CA SER A 103 1.22 -2.19 6.30
C SER A 103 1.93 -1.81 7.60
N HIS A 104 1.35 -0.87 8.36
CA HIS A 104 1.83 -0.44 9.69
C HIS A 104 1.57 -1.46 10.81
N CYS A 105 1.13 -2.68 10.49
CA CYS A 105 0.73 -3.70 11.47
C CYS A 105 -0.43 -3.28 12.41
N GLY A 106 -1.30 -2.35 11.99
CA GLY A 106 -2.54 -2.07 12.70
C GLY A 106 -3.42 -3.31 12.76
N TRP A 107 -4.10 -3.53 13.90
CA TRP A 107 -4.85 -4.76 14.19
C TRP A 107 -5.86 -5.15 13.10
N ASN A 108 -6.51 -4.16 12.47
CA ASN A 108 -7.44 -4.38 11.36
C ASN A 108 -6.72 -4.79 10.07
N SER A 109 -5.63 -4.13 9.71
CA SER A 109 -4.82 -4.49 8.54
C SER A 109 -4.15 -5.86 8.70
N THR A 110 -3.74 -6.22 9.92
CA THR A 110 -3.20 -7.56 10.23
C THR A 110 -4.28 -8.64 10.15
N MET A 111 -5.50 -8.40 10.66
CA MET A 111 -6.60 -9.36 10.52
C MET A 111 -7.08 -9.52 9.08
N GLU A 112 -7.12 -8.44 8.29
CA GLU A 112 -7.45 -8.50 6.87
C GLU A 112 -6.36 -9.21 6.06
N ALA A 113 -5.09 -8.93 6.35
CA ALA A 113 -3.97 -9.65 5.78
C ALA A 113 -4.09 -11.14 6.09
N ILE A 114 -4.28 -11.53 7.36
CA ILE A 114 -4.41 -12.94 7.77
C ILE A 114 -5.66 -13.60 7.16
N GLY A 115 -6.79 -12.89 7.08
CA GLY A 115 -8.03 -13.40 6.50
C GLY A 115 -7.96 -13.61 4.98
N THR A 116 -7.12 -12.83 4.29
CA THR A 116 -6.87 -12.94 2.85
C THR A 116 -5.62 -13.75 2.51
N TRP A 117 -4.71 -13.97 3.47
CA TRP A 117 -3.47 -14.72 3.29
C TRP A 117 -3.77 -16.20 3.09
N ARG A 118 -3.99 -16.57 1.84
CA ARG A 118 -4.05 -17.98 1.46
C ARG A 118 -2.65 -18.55 1.57
N PRO A 119 -2.43 -19.65 2.33
CA PRO A 119 -1.23 -20.45 2.15
C PRO A 119 -1.26 -21.02 0.73
N LYS A 120 -0.54 -20.40 -0.19
CA LYS A 120 -0.39 -20.91 -1.56
C LYS A 120 0.80 -21.86 -1.65
N PHE A 121 0.84 -22.89 -0.81
CA PHE A 121 1.56 -24.15 -1.06
C PHE A 121 0.94 -25.26 -0.19
N GLY A 122 -0.04 -25.96 -0.76
CA GLY A 122 -0.33 -27.34 -0.33
C GLY A 122 0.70 -28.25 -0.98
N MET A 123 1.56 -28.89 -0.20
CA MET A 123 2.31 -30.05 -0.68
C MET A 123 1.32 -31.20 -0.82
N ALA A 124 1.06 -31.61 -2.06
CA ALA A 124 0.46 -32.90 -2.34
C ALA A 124 1.54 -33.96 -2.11
N ASN A 125 1.27 -34.92 -1.23
CA ASN A 125 1.77 -36.29 -1.29
C ASN A 125 0.57 -37.21 -1.04
#